data_AF-A0A672GGS7-F1
#
_entry.id   AF-A0A672GGS7-F1
#
_cell.length_a   1.000
_cell.length_b   1.000
_cell.length_c   1.000
_cell.angle_alpha   90.00
_cell.angle_beta   90.00
_cell.angle_gamma   90.00
#
_symmetry.space_group_name_H-M   'P 1'
#
loop_
_entity.id
_entity.type
_entity.pdbx_description
1 polymer ?
#
loop_
_entity_poly.entity_id
_entity_poly.type
_entity_poly.pdbx_seq_one_letter_code
_entity_poly.pdbx_strand_id
1 'polypeptide(L)'
;LGSLFTEWLDEMCNVPESIRRSVGGKLIPVGSQLLGAEVKGSDIDAVCVGPGFVQRHHFFYSFCRKLAAHEEVTDMLAFEKAHVPVMKLTYKGEKDSVPEAVDLMDDGLVRGLDPRCVRSLNGYRDSQQILRCVPNKHLFRTTLRVIKVWAKKRQIYSNRLGFLGGISWAILVAKVCQLYPNATVAALVTHFFRLYSTW
;
A
#
# COMPACT_ATOMS: atom_id res chain seq x y z
N LEU A 1 15.48 -0.04 -2.38
CA LEU A 1 14.78 0.05 -1.06
C LEU A 1 14.55 -1.32 -0.40
N GLY A 2 14.03 -2.30 -1.13
CA GLY A 2 13.85 -3.67 -0.65
C GLY A 2 15.16 -4.32 -0.21
N SER A 3 16.24 -4.15 -1.00
CA SER A 3 17.60 -4.56 -0.62
C SER A 3 18.06 -3.95 0.70
N LEU A 4 17.92 -2.62 0.84
CA LEU A 4 18.26 -1.90 2.06
C LEU A 4 17.47 -2.40 3.28
N PHE A 5 16.20 -2.78 3.08
CA PHE A 5 15.37 -3.35 4.13
C PHE A 5 15.86 -4.75 4.55
N THR A 6 16.22 -5.62 3.59
CA THR A 6 16.76 -6.94 3.89
C THR A 6 18.14 -6.87 4.54
N GLU A 7 19.03 -6.01 4.05
CA GLU A 7 20.35 -5.78 4.66
C GLU A 7 20.21 -5.27 6.10
N TRP A 8 19.30 -4.34 6.34
CA TRP A 8 19.03 -3.85 7.68
C TRP A 8 18.52 -4.96 8.61
N LEU A 9 17.64 -5.83 8.13
CA LEU A 9 17.18 -6.97 8.93
C LEU A 9 18.33 -7.93 9.27
N ASP A 10 19.26 -8.16 8.33
CA ASP A 10 20.45 -8.97 8.59
C ASP A 10 21.36 -8.33 9.65
N GLU A 11 21.52 -7.00 9.64
CA GLU A 11 22.26 -6.25 10.67
C GLU A 11 21.60 -6.34 12.06
N MET A 12 20.26 -6.39 12.11
CA MET A 12 19.50 -6.56 13.36
C MET A 12 19.62 -7.98 13.93
N CYS A 13 20.10 -8.94 13.15
CA CYS A 13 20.18 -10.34 13.51
C CYS A 13 21.53 -10.68 14.14
N ASN A 14 21.58 -10.71 15.48
CA ASN A 14 22.74 -11.20 16.22
C ASN A 14 22.79 -12.74 16.29
N VAL A 15 22.58 -13.41 15.16
CA VAL A 15 22.61 -14.88 15.02
C VAL A 15 23.64 -15.32 13.97
N PRO A 16 24.08 -16.60 13.99
CA PRO A 16 24.99 -17.15 12.99
C PRO A 16 24.49 -16.96 11.56
N GLU A 17 25.42 -16.83 10.61
CA GLU A 17 25.15 -16.53 9.20
C GLU A 17 24.18 -17.54 8.52
N SER A 18 24.18 -18.78 8.99
CA SER A 18 23.25 -19.84 8.54
C SER A 18 21.78 -19.55 8.88
N ILE A 19 21.51 -18.81 9.96
CA ILE A 19 20.16 -18.41 10.37
C ILE A 19 19.79 -17.04 9.76
N ARG A 20 20.76 -16.15 9.53
CA ARG A 20 20.50 -14.83 8.91
C ARG A 20 19.80 -14.94 7.56
N ARG A 21 20.23 -15.88 6.71
CA ARG A 21 19.58 -16.15 5.40
C ARG A 21 18.10 -16.59 5.51
N SER A 22 17.63 -17.01 6.69
CA SER A 22 16.25 -17.41 6.95
C SER A 22 15.37 -16.31 7.56
N VAL A 23 15.96 -15.19 7.99
CA VAL A 23 15.26 -14.05 8.62
C VAL A 23 14.30 -13.40 7.64
N GLY A 24 14.72 -13.33 6.37
CA GLY A 24 13.91 -12.84 5.26
C GLY A 24 13.52 -11.36 5.43
N GLY A 25 12.29 -11.05 5.02
CA GLY A 25 11.74 -9.70 5.03
C GLY A 25 11.39 -9.22 3.62
N LYS A 26 10.25 -8.53 3.49
CA LYS A 26 9.75 -8.08 2.20
C LYS A 26 9.19 -6.67 2.29
N LEU A 27 9.57 -5.86 1.30
CA LEU A 27 8.91 -4.60 0.98
C LEU A 27 7.79 -4.89 -0.01
N ILE A 28 6.54 -4.69 0.41
CA ILE A 28 5.36 -5.08 -0.37
C ILE A 28 4.63 -3.82 -0.82
N PRO A 29 4.44 -3.59 -2.13
CA PRO A 29 3.65 -2.46 -2.60
C PRO A 29 2.18 -2.62 -2.19
N VAL A 30 1.56 -1.52 -1.79
CA VAL A 30 0.15 -1.46 -1.39
C VAL A 30 -0.58 -0.33 -2.13
N GLY A 31 -1.84 -0.10 -1.78
CA GLY A 31 -2.60 1.03 -2.30
C GLY A 31 -2.74 1.01 -3.82
N SER A 32 -2.53 2.15 -4.47
CA SER A 32 -2.81 2.26 -5.90
C SER A 32 -1.92 1.41 -6.79
N GLN A 33 -0.69 1.12 -6.37
CA GLN A 33 0.21 0.24 -7.13
C GLN A 33 -0.27 -1.20 -7.07
N LEU A 34 -0.66 -1.68 -5.89
CA LEU A 34 -1.20 -3.05 -5.74
C LEU A 34 -2.55 -3.21 -6.48
N LEU A 35 -3.40 -2.19 -6.41
CA LEU A 35 -4.65 -2.16 -7.17
C LEU A 35 -4.41 -2.11 -8.69
N GLY A 36 -3.24 -1.66 -9.16
CA GLY A 36 -2.96 -1.40 -10.58
C GLY A 36 -3.72 -0.17 -11.11
N ALA A 37 -3.93 0.83 -10.24
CA ALA A 37 -4.68 2.05 -10.50
C ALA A 37 -3.88 3.32 -10.13
N GLU A 38 -2.56 3.22 -10.19
CA GLU A 38 -1.64 4.34 -10.17
C GLU A 38 -1.83 5.23 -11.41
N VAL A 39 -1.61 6.53 -11.21
CA VAL A 39 -1.58 7.54 -12.27
C VAL A 39 -0.24 8.27 -12.21
N LYS A 40 0.18 8.93 -13.30
CA LYS A 40 1.47 9.67 -13.34
C LYS A 40 1.59 10.63 -12.14
N GLY A 41 2.73 10.57 -11.45
CA GLY A 41 2.98 11.35 -10.24
C GLY A 41 2.26 10.87 -8.98
N SER A 42 1.77 9.62 -8.95
CA SER A 42 1.29 9.01 -7.70
C SER A 42 2.47 8.56 -6.85
N ASP A 43 2.33 8.73 -5.54
CA ASP A 43 3.25 8.16 -4.56
C ASP A 43 3.22 6.62 -4.62
N ILE A 44 4.32 6.01 -4.18
CA ILE A 44 4.42 4.57 -3.97
C ILE A 44 4.19 4.30 -2.49
N ASP A 45 3.09 3.63 -2.18
CA ASP A 45 2.84 3.12 -0.84
C ASP A 45 3.40 1.70 -0.73
N ALA A 46 4.17 1.43 0.32
CA ALA A 46 4.70 0.10 0.60
C ALA A 46 4.67 -0.22 2.09
N VAL A 47 4.52 -1.51 2.41
CA VAL A 47 4.61 -2.03 3.78
C VAL A 47 5.84 -2.91 3.91
N CYS A 48 6.64 -2.65 4.94
CA CYS A 48 7.76 -3.50 5.32
C CYS A 48 7.25 -4.63 6.23
N VAL A 49 7.42 -5.87 5.80
CA VAL A 49 7.07 -7.06 6.58
C VAL A 49 8.35 -7.77 6.96
N GLY A 50 8.60 -7.89 8.27
CA GLY A 50 9.79 -8.51 8.83
C GLY A 50 9.44 -9.41 10.03
N PRO A 51 10.46 -10.04 10.63
CA PRO A 51 10.28 -10.98 11.73
C PRO A 51 9.81 -10.31 13.03
N GLY A 52 9.08 -11.06 13.86
CA GLY A 52 8.45 -10.53 15.08
C GLY A 52 9.41 -10.05 16.17
N PHE A 53 10.68 -10.45 16.16
CA PHE A 53 11.68 -9.95 17.11
C PHE A 53 12.14 -8.52 16.80
N VAL A 54 11.93 -8.04 15.56
CA VAL A 54 12.25 -6.66 15.18
C VAL A 54 11.12 -5.74 15.58
N GLN A 55 11.37 -4.97 16.64
CA GLN A 55 10.40 -4.00 17.13
C GLN A 55 10.30 -2.75 16.24
N ARG A 56 9.12 -2.11 16.26
CA ARG A 56 8.82 -0.86 15.52
C ARG A 56 9.82 0.27 15.78
N HIS A 57 10.32 0.40 17.01
CA HIS A 57 11.26 1.48 17.34
C HIS A 57 12.58 1.35 16.55
N HIS A 58 13.04 0.12 16.25
CA HIS A 58 14.21 -0.10 15.42
C HIS A 58 13.96 0.41 13.98
N PHE A 59 12.75 0.20 13.44
CA PHE A 59 12.37 0.70 12.12
C PHE A 59 12.41 2.24 12.05
N PHE A 60 11.94 2.94 13.08
CA PHE A 60 11.96 4.42 13.10
C PHE A 60 13.29 5.02 13.55
N TYR A 61 14.21 4.22 14.10
CA TYR A 61 15.53 4.68 14.54
C TYR A 61 16.67 4.18 13.66
N SER A 62 17.03 2.89 13.73
CA SER A 62 18.20 2.37 13.01
C SER A 62 17.96 2.27 11.50
N PHE A 63 16.80 1.78 11.07
CA PHE A 63 16.49 1.74 9.63
C PHE A 63 16.33 3.13 9.04
N CYS A 64 15.69 4.05 9.79
CA CYS A 64 15.59 5.45 9.40
C CYS A 64 16.96 6.08 9.16
N ARG A 65 17.94 5.81 10.04
CA ARG A 65 19.32 6.28 9.87
C ARG A 65 20.01 5.65 8.67
N LYS A 66 19.84 4.34 8.42
CA LYS A 66 20.40 3.67 7.24
C LYS A 66 19.86 4.26 5.95
N LEU A 67 18.55 4.50 5.88
CA LEU A 67 17.92 5.16 4.73
C LEU A 67 18.42 6.60 4.55
N ALA A 68 18.50 7.39 5.62
CA ALA A 68 18.97 8.77 5.56
C ALA A 68 20.45 8.91 5.14
N ALA A 69 21.26 7.87 5.34
CA ALA A 69 22.65 7.82 4.90
C ALA A 69 22.82 7.39 3.43
N HIS A 70 21.75 6.92 2.78
CA HIS A 70 21.79 6.44 1.40
C HIS A 70 21.66 7.60 0.40
N GLU A 71 22.58 7.69 -0.57
CA GLU A 71 22.69 8.84 -1.48
C GLU A 71 21.42 9.11 -2.33
N GLU A 72 20.69 8.04 -2.67
CA GLU A 72 19.47 8.13 -3.48
C GLU A 72 18.21 8.52 -2.67
N VAL A 73 18.33 8.68 -1.35
CA VAL A 73 17.21 9.04 -0.46
C VAL A 73 17.29 10.52 -0.09
N THR A 74 16.20 11.25 -0.35
CA THR A 74 16.05 12.67 0.04
C THR A 74 14.69 12.91 0.72
N ASP A 75 14.51 14.10 1.31
CA ASP A 75 13.22 14.57 1.85
C ASP A 75 12.59 13.61 2.89
N MET A 76 13.43 12.98 3.71
CA MET A 76 12.99 11.95 4.64
C MET A 76 12.27 12.54 5.86
N LEU A 77 11.09 12.01 6.15
CA LEU A 77 10.25 12.37 7.29
C LEU A 77 9.71 11.10 7.96
N ALA A 78 9.88 10.99 9.28
CA ALA A 78 9.40 9.86 10.07
C ALA A 78 8.25 10.27 11.01
N PHE A 79 7.12 9.56 10.94
CA PHE A 79 5.92 9.83 11.74
C PHE A 79 5.56 8.60 12.59
N GLU A 80 6.33 8.33 13.65
CA GLU A 80 6.12 7.16 14.49
C GLU A 80 4.79 7.19 15.29
N LYS A 81 4.36 8.39 15.70
CA LYS A 81 3.18 8.58 16.55
C LYS A 81 1.86 8.78 15.78
N ALA A 82 1.89 8.64 14.45
CA ALA A 82 0.69 8.75 13.62
C ALA A 82 -0.27 7.54 13.82
N HIS A 83 -1.53 7.70 13.40
CA HIS A 83 -2.52 6.61 13.46
C HIS A 83 -2.03 5.32 12.77
N VAL A 84 -1.42 5.48 11.59
CA VAL A 84 -0.59 4.48 10.92
C VAL A 84 0.83 5.02 10.89
N PRO A 85 1.77 4.46 11.68
CA PRO A 85 3.15 4.92 11.68
C PRO A 85 3.78 4.77 10.29
N VAL A 86 4.45 5.80 9.79
CA VAL A 86 4.95 5.84 8.41
C VAL A 86 6.24 6.65 8.29
N MET A 87 7.15 6.18 7.43
CA MET A 87 8.27 6.99 6.91
C MET A 87 7.95 7.43 5.49
N LYS A 88 8.15 8.71 5.21
CA LYS A 88 8.03 9.32 3.88
C LYS A 88 9.41 9.73 3.42
N LEU A 89 9.71 9.53 2.15
CA LEU A 89 10.97 9.91 1.55
C LEU A 89 10.80 10.03 0.04
N THR A 90 11.71 10.74 -0.60
CA THR A 90 11.93 10.69 -2.04
C THR A 90 13.06 9.69 -2.30
N TYR A 91 12.83 8.71 -3.17
CA TYR A 91 13.86 7.75 -3.58
C TYR A 91 14.08 7.87 -5.09
N LYS A 92 15.33 8.12 -5.49
CA LYS A 92 15.73 8.29 -6.90
C LYS A 92 16.38 7.04 -7.51
N GLY A 93 16.50 5.96 -6.74
CA GLY A 93 17.08 4.72 -7.22
C GLY A 93 16.14 3.87 -8.08
N GLU A 94 16.71 2.80 -8.62
CA GLU A 94 15.95 1.83 -9.41
C GLU A 94 14.84 1.17 -8.57
N LYS A 95 13.73 0.85 -9.23
CA LYS A 95 12.65 0.11 -8.57
C LYS A 95 13.14 -1.30 -8.33
N ASP A 96 13.16 -1.72 -7.07
CA ASP A 96 13.42 -3.13 -6.75
C ASP A 96 12.37 -4.01 -7.43
N SER A 97 12.80 -5.20 -7.84
CA SER A 97 11.91 -6.27 -8.27
C SER A 97 10.90 -6.56 -7.15
N VAL A 98 9.61 -6.59 -7.51
CA VAL A 98 8.55 -6.89 -6.56
C VAL A 98 8.75 -8.34 -6.07
N PRO A 99 8.96 -8.57 -4.76
CA PRO A 99 9.19 -9.92 -4.27
C PRO A 99 7.98 -10.83 -4.52
N GLU A 100 8.21 -12.14 -4.58
CA GLU A 100 7.15 -13.16 -4.70
C GLU A 100 6.02 -12.93 -3.69
N ALA A 101 4.78 -13.16 -4.15
CA ALA A 101 3.57 -12.94 -3.39
C ALA A 101 3.63 -13.65 -2.04
N VAL A 102 3.57 -12.89 -0.95
CA VAL A 102 3.22 -13.44 0.37
C VAL A 102 1.73 -13.27 0.54
N ASP A 103 1.05 -14.37 0.85
CA ASP A 103 -0.35 -14.29 1.24
C ASP A 103 -0.45 -13.76 2.67
N LEU A 104 -0.70 -12.46 2.80
CA LEU A 104 -0.93 -11.80 4.10
C LEU A 104 -2.42 -11.72 4.44
N MET A 105 -3.28 -12.54 3.81
CA MET A 105 -4.72 -12.54 4.03
C MET A 105 -5.17 -13.45 5.16
N ASP A 106 -4.33 -14.37 5.65
CA ASP A 106 -4.67 -15.21 6.79
C ASP A 106 -4.91 -14.35 8.05
N ASP A 107 -6.07 -14.51 8.69
CA ASP A 107 -6.43 -13.85 9.95
C ASP A 107 -5.55 -14.36 11.11
N GLY A 108 -4.97 -15.56 10.98
CA GLY A 108 -3.93 -16.09 11.87
C GLY A 108 -2.75 -15.14 12.03
N LEU A 109 -2.30 -14.50 10.94
CA LEU A 109 -1.12 -13.63 10.93
C LEU A 109 -1.30 -12.34 11.73
N VAL A 110 -2.53 -11.87 11.92
CA VAL A 110 -2.82 -10.62 12.65
C VAL A 110 -3.18 -10.86 14.11
N ARG A 111 -3.38 -12.12 14.52
CA ARG A 111 -3.71 -12.46 15.92
C ARG A 111 -2.53 -12.13 16.83
N GLY A 112 -2.81 -11.38 17.90
CA GLY A 112 -1.79 -10.99 18.89
C GLY A 112 -0.82 -9.89 18.45
N LEU A 113 -0.98 -9.33 17.23
CA LEU A 113 -0.17 -8.20 16.79
C LEU A 113 -0.60 -6.90 17.48
N ASP A 114 0.36 -5.99 17.68
CA ASP A 114 0.08 -4.60 18.07
C ASP A 114 -0.92 -3.97 17.08
N PRO A 115 -1.96 -3.25 17.55
CA PRO A 115 -2.99 -2.67 16.67
C PRO A 115 -2.43 -1.78 15.55
N ARG A 116 -1.29 -1.13 15.74
CA ARG A 116 -0.64 -0.33 14.68
C ARG A 116 -0.02 -1.22 13.61
N CYS A 117 0.43 -2.44 13.93
CA CYS A 117 0.88 -3.42 12.93
C CYS A 117 -0.30 -3.88 12.08
N VAL A 118 -1.44 -4.19 12.71
CA VAL A 118 -2.68 -4.56 12.00
C VAL A 118 -3.08 -3.45 11.04
N ARG A 119 -3.10 -2.19 11.49
CA ARG A 119 -3.41 -1.05 10.62
C ARG A 119 -2.43 -0.86 9.46
N SER A 120 -1.13 -1.10 9.66
CA SER A 120 -0.14 -1.08 8.58
C SER A 120 -0.38 -2.19 7.54
N LEU A 121 -0.84 -3.37 7.98
CA LEU A 121 -1.18 -4.50 7.10
C LEU A 121 -2.51 -4.31 6.35
N ASN A 122 -3.46 -3.56 6.92
CA ASN A 122 -4.76 -3.33 6.28
C ASN A 122 -4.62 -2.73 4.88
N GLY A 123 -3.63 -1.88 4.61
CA GLY A 123 -3.42 -1.34 3.25
C GLY A 123 -3.22 -2.43 2.19
N TYR A 124 -2.54 -3.53 2.54
CA TYR A 124 -2.42 -4.70 1.67
C TYR A 124 -3.72 -5.51 1.63
N ARG A 125 -4.27 -5.83 2.82
CA ARG A 125 -5.45 -6.70 2.95
C ARG A 125 -6.69 -6.11 2.28
N ASP A 126 -6.95 -4.82 2.47
CA ASP A 126 -8.06 -4.08 1.85
C ASP A 126 -7.93 -4.11 0.32
N SER A 127 -6.73 -3.84 -0.21
CA SER A 127 -6.48 -3.85 -1.65
C SER A 127 -6.69 -5.24 -2.25
N GLN A 128 -6.18 -6.28 -1.60
CA GLN A 128 -6.40 -7.67 -2.03
C GLN A 128 -7.87 -8.06 -1.98
N GLN A 129 -8.58 -7.67 -0.91
CA GLN A 129 -10.00 -7.98 -0.78
C GLN A 129 -10.83 -7.30 -1.87
N ILE A 130 -10.54 -6.03 -2.18
CA ILE A 130 -11.18 -5.33 -3.32
C ILE A 130 -10.92 -6.09 -4.63
N LEU A 131 -9.68 -6.52 -4.88
CA LEU A 131 -9.35 -7.27 -6.10
C LEU A 131 -10.02 -8.66 -6.17
N ARG A 132 -10.29 -9.31 -5.03
CA ARG A 132 -11.05 -10.56 -4.95
C ARG A 132 -12.55 -10.33 -5.18
N CYS A 133 -13.06 -9.16 -4.84
CA CYS A 133 -14.48 -8.82 -4.90
C CYS A 133 -14.96 -8.30 -6.27
N VAL A 134 -14.05 -7.93 -7.18
CA VAL A 134 -14.42 -7.38 -8.50
C VAL A 134 -14.46 -8.47 -9.58
N PRO A 135 -15.50 -8.49 -10.43
CA PRO A 135 -15.66 -9.54 -11.46
C PRO A 135 -14.61 -9.44 -12.57
N ASN A 136 -14.17 -8.22 -12.90
CA ASN A 136 -13.15 -7.99 -13.91
C ASN A 136 -12.15 -6.93 -13.40
N LYS A 137 -10.95 -7.39 -13.03
CA LYS A 137 -9.87 -6.54 -12.50
C LYS A 137 -9.40 -5.48 -13.51
N HIS A 138 -9.41 -5.78 -14.81
CA HIS A 138 -9.00 -4.83 -15.84
C HIS A 138 -10.00 -3.68 -15.95
N LEU A 139 -11.29 -3.97 -16.04
CA LEU A 139 -12.34 -2.96 -16.08
C LEU A 139 -12.36 -2.11 -14.80
N PHE A 140 -12.23 -2.75 -13.64
CA PHE A 140 -12.11 -2.06 -12.36
C PHE A 140 -10.94 -1.07 -12.34
N ARG A 141 -9.74 -1.50 -12.73
CA ARG A 141 -8.52 -0.67 -12.76
C ARG A 141 -8.71 0.57 -13.64
N THR A 142 -9.21 0.36 -14.85
CA THR A 142 -9.40 1.45 -15.82
C THR A 142 -10.46 2.44 -15.34
N THR A 143 -11.61 1.95 -14.84
CA THR A 143 -12.65 2.80 -14.26
C THR A 143 -12.13 3.56 -13.04
N LEU A 144 -11.39 2.91 -12.14
CA LEU A 144 -10.81 3.56 -10.96
C LEU A 144 -9.82 4.67 -11.33
N ARG A 145 -8.98 4.47 -12.36
CA ARG A 145 -8.09 5.54 -12.86
C ARG A 145 -8.89 6.74 -13.35
N VAL A 146 -9.97 6.53 -14.12
CA VAL A 146 -10.85 7.61 -14.60
C VAL A 146 -11.48 8.38 -13.42
N ILE A 147 -12.07 7.67 -12.46
CA ILE A 147 -12.71 8.29 -11.29
C ILE A 147 -11.70 9.05 -10.43
N LYS A 148 -10.48 8.51 -10.23
CA LYS A 148 -9.42 9.21 -9.49
C LYS A 148 -9.00 10.51 -10.17
N VAL A 149 -8.80 10.49 -11.50
CA VAL A 149 -8.46 11.71 -12.26
C VAL A 149 -9.59 12.74 -12.16
N TRP A 150 -10.84 12.31 -12.32
CA TRP A 150 -12.01 13.17 -12.15
C TRP A 150 -12.04 13.79 -10.74
N ALA A 151 -11.97 12.98 -9.67
CA ALA A 151 -12.03 13.45 -8.30
C ALA A 151 -10.92 14.46 -7.96
N LYS A 152 -9.69 14.21 -8.44
CA LYS A 152 -8.57 15.16 -8.34
C LYS A 152 -8.86 16.46 -9.08
N LYS A 153 -9.32 16.41 -10.33
CA LYS A 153 -9.67 17.62 -11.10
C LYS A 153 -10.81 18.42 -10.48
N ARG A 154 -11.73 17.75 -9.78
CA ARG A 154 -12.84 18.38 -9.05
C ARG A 154 -12.48 18.80 -7.62
N GLN A 155 -11.24 18.62 -7.19
CA GLN A 155 -10.74 19.00 -5.85
C GLN A 155 -11.48 18.31 -4.68
N ILE A 156 -11.97 17.09 -4.90
CA ILE A 156 -12.67 16.28 -3.89
C ILE A 156 -11.92 14.99 -3.55
N TYR A 157 -10.59 15.00 -3.72
CA TYR A 157 -9.71 13.87 -3.41
C TYR A 157 -8.77 14.25 -2.26
N SER A 158 -9.19 14.04 -1.00
CA SER A 158 -8.33 14.23 0.18
C SER A 158 -8.97 13.73 1.48
N ASN A 159 -8.48 12.60 2.00
CA ASN A 159 -8.90 12.10 3.32
C ASN A 159 -8.57 13.08 4.46
N ARG A 160 -7.46 13.83 4.34
CA ARG A 160 -7.04 14.81 5.35
C ARG A 160 -7.98 16.01 5.45
N LEU A 161 -8.69 16.33 4.38
CA LEU A 161 -9.63 17.45 4.32
C LEU A 161 -11.10 16.99 4.46
N GLY A 162 -11.34 15.74 4.87
CA GLY A 162 -12.69 15.19 5.03
C GLY A 162 -13.35 14.69 3.74
N PHE A 163 -12.66 14.75 2.59
CA PHE A 163 -13.11 14.13 1.35
C PHE A 163 -12.68 12.66 1.26
N LEU A 164 -13.09 11.98 0.20
CA LEU A 164 -12.75 10.58 -0.02
C LEU A 164 -11.27 10.39 -0.38
N GLY A 165 -10.64 9.40 0.26
CA GLY A 165 -9.29 8.94 -0.03
C GLY A 165 -9.25 7.86 -1.12
N GLY A 166 -8.04 7.40 -1.47
CA GLY A 166 -7.83 6.44 -2.56
C GLY A 166 -8.57 5.11 -2.36
N ILE A 167 -8.55 4.56 -1.14
CA ILE A 167 -9.25 3.31 -0.84
C ILE A 167 -10.77 3.49 -0.89
N SER A 168 -11.29 4.64 -0.42
CA SER A 168 -12.72 4.95 -0.47
C SER A 168 -13.21 4.99 -1.92
N TRP A 169 -12.50 5.69 -2.82
CA TRP A 169 -12.82 5.69 -4.25
C TRP A 169 -12.74 4.28 -4.86
N ALA A 170 -11.76 3.46 -4.45
CA ALA A 170 -11.65 2.08 -4.90
C ALA A 170 -12.86 1.23 -4.49
N ILE A 171 -13.34 1.35 -3.24
CA ILE A 171 -14.54 0.66 -2.75
C ILE A 171 -15.76 1.07 -3.56
N LEU A 172 -15.95 2.37 -3.79
CA LEU A 172 -17.10 2.88 -4.54
C LEU A 172 -17.12 2.35 -5.99
N VAL A 173 -15.96 2.32 -6.65
CA VAL A 173 -15.83 1.78 -8.01
C VAL A 173 -16.02 0.26 -8.01
N ALA A 174 -15.48 -0.46 -7.03
CA ALA A 174 -15.65 -1.91 -6.91
C ALA A 174 -17.12 -2.30 -6.82
N LYS A 175 -17.91 -1.56 -6.04
CA LYS A 175 -19.36 -1.78 -5.92
C LYS A 175 -20.09 -1.62 -7.26
N VAL A 176 -19.73 -0.60 -8.05
CA VAL A 176 -20.31 -0.40 -9.40
C VAL A 176 -19.92 -1.55 -10.33
N CYS A 177 -18.66 -2.00 -10.29
CA CYS A 177 -18.23 -3.17 -11.06
C CYS A 177 -18.98 -4.45 -10.67
N GLN A 178 -19.33 -4.63 -9.40
CA GLN A 178 -20.14 -5.77 -8.94
C GLN A 178 -21.57 -5.72 -9.46
N LEU A 179 -22.19 -4.53 -9.50
CA LEU A 179 -23.56 -4.36 -9.98
C LEU A 179 -23.68 -4.51 -11.51
N TYR A 180 -22.62 -4.16 -12.24
CA TYR A 180 -22.61 -4.16 -13.70
C TYR A 180 -21.40 -4.95 -14.25
N PRO A 181 -21.34 -6.28 -14.04
CA PRO A 181 -20.14 -7.09 -14.30
C PRO A 181 -19.70 -7.13 -15.77
N ASN A 182 -20.65 -6.94 -16.70
CA ASN A 182 -20.43 -7.02 -18.15
C ASN A 182 -20.40 -5.64 -18.83
N ALA A 183 -20.45 -4.55 -18.06
CA ALA A 183 -20.46 -3.20 -18.61
C ALA A 183 -19.08 -2.76 -19.11
N THR A 184 -19.06 -1.91 -20.13
CA THR A 184 -17.82 -1.25 -20.59
C THR A 184 -17.34 -0.21 -19.59
N VAL A 185 -16.09 0.23 -19.68
CA VAL A 185 -15.55 1.31 -18.81
C VAL A 185 -16.42 2.57 -18.87
N ALA A 186 -16.85 3.00 -20.06
CA ALA A 186 -17.69 4.18 -20.22
C ALA A 186 -19.05 4.02 -19.53
N ALA A 187 -19.68 2.85 -19.67
CA ALA A 187 -20.92 2.52 -18.97
C ALA A 187 -20.71 2.48 -17.45
N LEU A 188 -19.63 1.86 -16.96
CA LEU A 188 -19.30 1.84 -15.53
C LEU A 188 -19.11 3.24 -14.95
N VAL A 189 -18.44 4.16 -15.65
CA VAL A 189 -18.32 5.56 -15.23
C VAL A 189 -19.68 6.25 -15.16
N THR A 190 -20.55 5.99 -16.15
CA THR A 190 -21.92 6.54 -16.16
C THR A 190 -22.76 6.00 -14.99
N HIS A 191 -22.71 4.69 -14.77
CA HIS A 191 -23.38 4.03 -13.65
C HIS A 191 -22.86 4.51 -12.31
N PHE A 192 -21.54 4.76 -12.19
CA PHE A 192 -20.93 5.31 -10.98
C PHE A 192 -21.60 6.63 -10.57
N PHE A 193 -21.69 7.60 -11.49
CA PHE A 193 -22.28 8.90 -11.16
C PHE A 193 -23.77 8.80 -10.89
N ARG A 194 -24.51 8.04 -11.70
CA ARG A 194 -25.96 7.85 -11.49
C ARG A 194 -26.22 7.25 -10.11
N LEU A 195 -25.51 6.17 -9.77
CA LEU A 195 -25.68 5.44 -8.52
C LEU A 195 -25.40 6.33 -7.30
N TYR A 196 -24.26 7.02 -7.27
CA TYR A 196 -23.88 7.82 -6.09
C TYR A 196 -24.51 9.22 -6.04
N SER A 197 -25.17 9.66 -7.11
CA SER A 197 -26.01 10.87 -7.05
C SER A 197 -27.33 10.68 -6.32
N THR A 198 -27.76 9.43 -6.14
CA THR A 198 -29.06 9.08 -5.54
C THR A 198 -28.94 7.97 -4.48
N TRP A 199 -27.75 7.84 -3.87
CA TRP A 199 -27.45 6.77 -2.90
C TRP A 199 -28.05 7.04 -1.52
#